data_AF-A0A531LG01-F1
#
_entry.id   AF-A0A531LG01-F1
#
_cell.length_a   1.000
_cell.length_b   1.000
_cell.length_c   1.000
_cell.angle_alpha   90.00
_cell.angle_beta   90.00
_cell.angle_gamma   90.00
#
_symmetry.space_group_name_H-M   'P 1'
#
loop_
_entity.id
_entity.type
_entity.pdbx_description
1 polymer ?
#
loop_
_entity_poly.entity_id
_entity_poly.type
_entity_poly.pdbx_seq_one_letter_code
_entity_poly.pdbx_strand_id
1 'polypeptide(L)' 'TFKKIGSGVTPGEAEISANPRARSARLRAAIRTDAPPRAGDFSIFGLPKLPDPKLPGPKQPGER' A
#
# COMPACT_ATOMS: atom_id res chain seq x y z
N THR A 1 9.59 0.12 -6.99
CA THR A 1 9.87 -0.87 -5.91
C THR A 1 10.91 -0.32 -4.95
N PHE A 2 11.18 -0.93 -3.79
CA PHE A 2 12.19 -0.46 -2.84
C PHE A 2 13.17 -1.57 -2.44
N LYS A 3 14.45 -1.23 -2.31
CA LYS A 3 15.51 -2.08 -1.76
C LYS A 3 15.72 -1.72 -0.29
N LYS A 4 15.56 -2.70 0.60
CA LYS A 4 15.78 -2.53 2.04
C LYS A 4 17.25 -2.17 2.31
N ILE A 5 17.46 -1.23 3.23
CA ILE A 5 18.80 -0.95 3.78
C ILE A 5 18.83 -1.35 5.26
N GLY A 6 19.80 -2.21 5.58
CA GLY A 6 20.06 -2.66 6.95
C GLY A 6 18.91 -3.44 7.60
N SER A 7 19.01 -3.58 8.92
CA SER A 7 17.95 -4.07 9.80
C SER A 7 17.29 -2.89 10.53
N GLY A 8 16.19 -3.15 11.24
CA GLY A 8 15.58 -2.09 12.05
C GLY A 8 16.53 -1.63 13.14
N VAL A 9 16.65 -0.32 13.33
CA VAL A 9 17.50 0.28 14.37
C VAL A 9 16.65 0.62 15.59
N THR A 10 17.13 0.26 16.77
CA THR A 10 16.57 0.64 18.08
C THR A 10 17.40 1.77 18.70
N PRO A 11 16.79 2.61 19.54
CA PRO A 11 17.52 3.64 20.26
C PRO A 11 18.52 3.04 21.25
N GLY A 12 19.60 3.77 21.51
CA GLY A 12 20.57 3.42 22.54
C GLY A 12 20.14 3.86 23.95
N GLU A 13 20.86 3.40 24.97
CA GLU A 13 20.53 3.72 26.37
C GLU A 13 20.57 5.22 26.68
N ALA A 14 21.59 5.94 26.17
CA ALA A 14 21.71 7.38 26.35
C ALA A 14 20.52 8.14 25.75
N GLU A 15 20.03 7.70 24.59
CA GLU A 15 18.86 8.29 23.94
C GLU A 15 17.57 8.00 24.70
N ILE A 16 17.41 6.77 25.22
CA ILE A 16 16.26 6.41 26.05
C ILE A 16 16.25 7.21 27.36
N SER A 17 17.43 7.44 27.96
CA SER A 17 17.56 8.25 29.18
C SER A 17 17.19 9.71 28.94
N ALA A 18 17.69 10.31 27.85
CA ALA A 18 17.35 11.68 27.48
C ALA A 18 15.91 11.84 26.97
N ASN A 19 15.33 10.78 26.39
CA ASN A 19 14.00 10.78 25.80
C ASN A 19 13.26 9.45 26.06
N PRO A 20 12.59 9.29 27.21
CA PRO A 20 11.92 8.04 27.58
C PRO A 20 10.87 7.54 26.58
N ARG A 21 10.23 8.44 25.81
CA ARG A 21 9.26 8.07 24.77
C ARG A 21 9.90 7.30 23.60
N ALA A 22 11.22 7.33 23.47
CA ALA A 22 11.94 6.64 22.41
C ALA A 22 12.00 5.12 22.64
N ARG A 23 11.78 4.60 23.86
CA ARG A 23 12.03 3.18 24.24
C ARG A 23 11.49 2.13 23.25
N SER A 24 10.37 2.39 22.58
CA SER A 24 9.75 1.46 21.61
C SER A 24 9.96 1.85 20.13
N ALA A 25 10.73 2.89 19.86
CA ALA A 25 10.99 3.37 18.52
C ALA A 25 11.79 2.34 17.70
N ARG A 26 11.42 2.18 16.43
CA ARG A 26 12.09 1.29 15.49
C ARG A 26 12.24 1.99 14.14
N LEU A 27 13.45 2.43 13.82
CA LEU A 27 13.74 3.06 12.54
C LEU A 27 13.85 1.99 11.44
N ARG A 28 13.17 2.21 10.31
CA ARG A 28 13.23 1.37 9.11
C ARG A 28 13.44 2.27 7.89
N ALA A 29 14.35 1.88 7.00
CA ALA A 29 14.67 2.63 5.79
C ALA A 29 14.81 1.71 4.56
N ALA A 30 14.53 2.28 3.39
CA ALA A 30 14.70 1.62 2.10
C ALA A 30 14.94 2.66 1.00
N ILE A 31 15.62 2.27 -0.08
CA ILE A 31 15.88 3.12 -1.24
C ILE A 31 14.95 2.73 -2.39
N ARG A 32 14.40 3.71 -3.10
CA ARG A 32 13.58 3.47 -4.29
C ARG A 32 14.45 2.90 -5.41
N THR A 33 13.99 1.81 -6.01
CA THR A 33 14.65 1.21 -7.18
C THR A 33 14.11 1.82 -8.47
N ASP A 34 14.83 1.61 -9.57
CA ASP A 34 14.44 2.04 -10.92
C ASP A 34 13.22 1.31 -11.48
N ALA A 35 12.68 0.33 -10.75
CA ALA A 35 11.49 -0.38 -11.17
C ALA A 35 10.29 0.58 -11.29
N PRO A 36 9.51 0.50 -12.38
CA PRO A 36 8.36 1.37 -12.58
C PRO A 36 7.31 1.23 -11.47
N PRO A 37 6.43 2.24 -11.29
CA PRO A 37 5.30 2.12 -10.38
C PRO A 37 4.35 1.01 -10.83
N ARG A 38 3.62 0.42 -9.87
CA ARG A 38 2.58 -0.57 -10.18
C ARG A 38 1.39 0.14 -10.85
N ALA A 39 0.66 -0.59 -11.71
CA ALA A 39 -0.58 -0.10 -12.30
C ALA A 39 -1.58 0.28 -11.20
N GLY A 40 -2.31 1.38 -11.39
CA GLY A 40 -3.28 1.92 -10.42
C GLY A 40 -4.70 1.39 -10.61
N ASP A 41 -4.88 0.26 -11.26
CA ASP A 41 -6.20 -0.33 -11.48
C ASP A 41 -6.70 -1.12 -10.26
N PHE A 42 -7.96 -1.56 -10.29
CA PHE A 42 -8.59 -2.25 -9.16
C PHE A 42 -7.99 -3.64 -8.86
N SER A 43 -7.14 -4.20 -9.74
CA SER A 43 -6.49 -5.50 -9.48
C SER A 43 -5.53 -5.45 -8.29
N ILE A 44 -5.03 -4.26 -7.92
CA ILE A 44 -4.13 -4.08 -6.77
C ILE A 44 -4.74 -4.48 -5.43
N PHE A 45 -6.07 -4.45 -5.33
CA PHE A 45 -6.80 -4.76 -4.10
C PHE A 45 -7.10 -6.26 -3.94
N GLY A 46 -6.77 -7.09 -4.94
CA GLY A 46 -7.07 -8.52 -4.89
C GLY A 46 -8.56 -8.84 -4.80
N LEU A 47 -9.42 -7.97 -5.35
CA LEU A 47 -10.87 -8.13 -5.29
C LEU A 47 -11.29 -9.36 -6.11
N PRO A 48 -12.34 -10.08 -5.67
CA PRO A 48 -12.91 -11.15 -6.47
C PRO A 48 -13.48 -10.58 -7.78
N LYS A 49 -13.33 -11.33 -8.88
CA LYS A 49 -14.01 -11.02 -10.14
C LYS A 49 -15.50 -11.27 -9.93
N LEU A 50 -16.26 -10.20 -9.71
CA LEU A 50 -17.71 -10.29 -9.69
C LEU A 50 -18.23 -10.50 -11.11
N PRO A 51 -19.34 -11.23 -11.28
CA PRO A 51 -20.06 -11.24 -12.55
C PRO A 51 -20.36 -9.81 -12.98
N ASP A 52 -20.31 -9.56 -14.29
CA ASP A 52 -20.70 -8.26 -14.82
C ASP A 52 -22.12 -7.92 -14.33
N PRO A 53 -22.34 -6.70 -13.82
CA PRO A 53 -23.70 -6.29 -13.48
C PRO A 53 -24.54 -6.40 -14.74
N LYS A 54 -25.70 -7.03 -14.63
CA LYS A 54 -26.69 -7.03 -15.70
C LYS A 54 -27.23 -5.61 -15.82
N LEU A 55 -26.48 -4.75 -16.50
CA LEU A 55 -26.97 -3.44 -16.89
C LEU A 55 -28.24 -3.73 -17.69
N PRO A 56 -29.39 -3.11 -17.32
CA PRO A 56 -30.54 -3.18 -18.19
C PRO A 56 -30.07 -2.66 -19.56
N GLY A 57 -30.26 -3.48 -20.59
CA GLY A 57 -29.95 -3.06 -21.95
C GLY A 57 -30.63 -1.73 -22.25
N PRO A 58 -30.11 -0.92 -23.19
CA PRO A 58 -30.80 0.29 -23.60
C PRO A 58 -32.25 -0.09 -23.93
N LYS A 59 -33.22 0.56 -23.28
CA LYS A 59 -34.63 0.44 -23.69
C LYS A 59 -34.66 0.75 -25.17
N GLN A 60 -34.99 -0.24 -26.00
CA GLN A 60 -35.29 0.01 -27.40
C GLN A 60 -36.45 1.01 -27.42
N PRO A 61 -36.30 2.18 -28.07
CA PRO A 61 -37.41 3.11 -28.19
C PRO A 61 -38.43 2.47 -29.13
N GLY A 62 -39.54 1.94 -28.61
CA GLY A 62 -40.63 1.51 -29.50
C GLY A 62 -41.58 0.41 -29.05
N GLU A 63 -41.54 -0.10 -27.82
CA GLU A 63 -42.61 -1.01 -27.36
C GLU A 63 -43.77 -0.17 -26.79
N ARG A 64 -44.82 -0.02 -27.61
CA ARG A 64 -46.14 0.47 -27.23
C ARG A 64 -47.00 -0.69 -26.74
#